data_AF-A0A4S8KQW4-F1
#
_entry.id   AF-A0A4S8KQW4-F1
#
_cell.length_a   1.000
_cell.length_b   1.000
_cell.length_c   1.000
_cell.angle_alpha   90.00
_cell.angle_beta   90.00
_cell.angle_gamma   90.00
#
_symmetry.space_group_name_H-M   'P 1'
#
loop_
_entity.id
_entity.type
_entity.pdbx_description
1 polymer ?
#
loop_
_entity_poly.entity_id
_entity_poly.type
_entity_poly.pdbx_seq_one_letter_code
_entity_poly.pdbx_strand_id
1 'polypeptide(L)'
;PYALALCLLSIFSLFITEFLAFRWGTAKLAQIGAKHDAHGHNVGSHVNHGPEGGMRTTHDHEEGERITPRKTKESDSVRDAELGIVHSGGSTPSSLDSAWVQVIGIAILEFGVVLHSVLIGLTLAVDEDFRVLFVVLVFHQTFEGLGIGSRLAFLEFPGHPQYQKWFPILGALLYGITTPVGIAAGLGVRSTYNPGSTTASIVSGVMDSLSAGILIYTGLVELLAHEFLFNKEMMNASNGKLAYAIGSMLLGCGIMALLGRWA
;
A
#
# COMPACT_ATOMS: atom_id res chain seq x y z
N PRO A 1 29.69 9.70 -5.64
CA PRO A 1 28.79 10.41 -4.69
C PRO A 1 27.44 10.84 -5.30
N TYR A 2 27.43 11.28 -6.58
CA TYR A 2 26.20 11.76 -7.23
C TYR A 2 25.11 10.68 -7.38
N ALA A 3 25.46 9.43 -7.70
CA ALA A 3 24.50 8.33 -7.80
C ALA A 3 23.68 8.13 -6.52
N LEU A 4 24.36 8.06 -5.35
CA LEU A 4 23.69 7.95 -4.06
C LEU A 4 22.82 9.16 -3.73
N ALA A 5 23.29 10.36 -4.09
CA ALA A 5 22.51 11.60 -3.90
C ALA A 5 21.25 11.63 -4.78
N LEU A 6 21.32 11.14 -6.02
CA LEU A 6 20.17 11.03 -6.93
C LEU A 6 19.17 9.96 -6.47
N CYS A 7 19.66 8.83 -5.99
CA CYS A 7 18.83 7.80 -5.36
C CYS A 7 18.10 8.37 -4.14
N LEU A 8 18.81 9.05 -3.25
CA LEU A 8 18.21 9.71 -2.09
C LEU A 8 17.21 10.80 -2.47
N LEU A 9 17.53 11.62 -3.48
CA LEU A 9 16.63 12.64 -4.02
C LEU A 9 15.33 12.00 -4.54
N SER A 10 15.42 10.88 -5.23
CA SER A 10 14.27 10.12 -5.73
C SER A 10 13.40 9.62 -4.56
N ILE A 11 14.00 9.03 -3.54
CA ILE A 11 13.31 8.59 -2.30
C ILE A 11 12.57 9.76 -1.63
N PHE A 12 13.23 10.89 -1.39
CA PHE A 12 12.59 12.05 -0.77
C PHE A 12 11.50 12.64 -1.65
N SER A 13 11.69 12.65 -2.97
CA SER A 13 10.71 13.18 -3.92
C SER A 13 9.44 12.33 -3.92
N LEU A 14 9.56 11.00 -3.84
CA LEU A 14 8.41 10.10 -3.68
C LEU A 14 7.69 10.32 -2.36
N PHE A 15 8.42 10.35 -1.24
CA PHE A 15 7.83 10.63 0.07
C PHE A 15 7.05 11.95 0.08
N ILE A 16 7.65 13.03 -0.45
CA ILE A 16 6.99 14.34 -0.53
C ILE A 16 5.75 14.26 -1.42
N THR A 17 5.85 13.59 -2.58
CA THR A 17 4.74 13.46 -3.51
C THR A 17 3.57 12.71 -2.89
N GLU A 18 3.85 11.59 -2.23
CA GLU A 18 2.84 10.79 -1.53
C GLU A 18 2.22 11.59 -0.37
N PHE A 19 3.04 12.22 0.47
CA PHE A 19 2.57 13.07 1.56
C PHE A 19 1.68 14.23 1.07
N LEU A 20 2.08 14.91 -0.01
CA LEU A 20 1.28 15.97 -0.62
C LEU A 20 -0.01 15.43 -1.23
N ALA A 21 0.03 14.26 -1.88
CA ALA A 21 -1.15 13.60 -2.42
C ALA A 21 -2.16 13.26 -1.32
N PHE A 22 -1.70 12.69 -0.20
CA PHE A 22 -2.52 12.44 0.98
C PHE A 22 -3.12 13.72 1.55
N ARG A 23 -2.29 14.75 1.76
CA ARG A 23 -2.73 16.00 2.39
C ARG A 23 -3.70 16.76 1.49
N TRP A 24 -3.45 16.80 0.18
CA TRP A 24 -4.34 17.45 -0.78
C TRP A 24 -5.64 16.65 -0.94
N GLY A 25 -5.58 15.32 -1.04
CA GLY A 25 -6.76 14.45 -1.05
C GLY A 25 -7.66 14.73 0.15
N THR A 26 -7.07 14.75 1.36
CA THR A 26 -7.78 15.06 2.61
C THR A 26 -8.36 16.48 2.63
N ALA A 27 -7.61 17.49 2.17
CA ALA A 27 -8.04 18.89 2.15
C ALA A 27 -9.15 19.18 1.12
N LYS A 28 -9.07 18.57 -0.08
CA LYS A 28 -10.13 18.63 -1.09
C LYS A 28 -11.41 18.00 -0.56
N LEU A 29 -11.31 16.91 0.21
CA LEU A 29 -12.47 16.28 0.84
C LEU A 29 -13.07 17.15 1.95
N ALA A 30 -12.26 17.84 2.75
CA ALA A 30 -12.75 18.81 3.73
C ALA A 30 -13.53 19.97 3.07
N GLN A 31 -13.17 20.35 1.84
CA GLN A 31 -13.91 21.34 1.05
C GLN A 31 -15.15 20.78 0.34
N ILE A 32 -15.13 19.50 -0.04
CA ILE A 32 -16.25 18.79 -0.69
C ILE A 32 -17.21 18.20 0.36
N GLY A 33 -16.81 18.19 1.64
CA GLY A 33 -17.55 17.65 2.77
C GLY A 33 -19.00 18.13 2.78
N ALA A 34 -19.90 17.18 2.52
CA ALA A 34 -21.24 17.09 3.06
C ALA A 34 -21.78 18.41 3.67
N LYS A 35 -22.34 19.28 2.81
CA LYS A 35 -23.59 19.95 3.21
C LYS A 35 -24.65 18.85 3.27
N HIS A 36 -24.66 18.08 4.36
CA HIS A 36 -25.88 17.40 4.77
C HIS A 36 -26.76 18.51 5.34
N ASP A 37 -27.85 18.83 4.63
CA ASP A 37 -28.92 19.63 5.21
C ASP A 37 -29.44 18.86 6.44
N ALA A 38 -29.20 19.40 7.62
CA ALA A 38 -29.77 18.92 8.88
C ALA A 38 -31.27 19.25 9.02
N HIS A 39 -31.93 19.65 7.92
CA HIS A 39 -33.34 20.02 7.90
C HIS A 39 -34.08 19.29 6.76
N GLY A 40 -34.33 18.00 6.97
CA GLY A 40 -35.44 17.31 6.32
C GLY A 40 -36.77 17.86 6.87
N HIS A 41 -37.34 18.85 6.20
CA HIS A 41 -38.71 19.29 6.44
C HIS A 41 -39.72 18.19 6.05
N ASN A 42 -40.34 17.60 7.08
CA ASN A 42 -41.75 17.24 7.21
C ASN A 42 -42.59 17.15 5.90
N VAL A 43 -42.88 15.94 5.44
CA VAL A 43 -44.11 15.61 4.69
C VAL A 43 -44.58 14.23 5.19
N GLY A 44 -45.76 14.23 5.81
CA GLY A 44 -46.21 13.16 6.69
C GLY A 44 -46.74 11.89 6.03
N SER A 45 -46.85 10.85 6.85
CA SER A 45 -47.97 9.90 6.81
C SER A 45 -48.11 9.19 8.16
N HIS A 46 -49.19 9.55 8.86
CA HIS A 46 -49.99 8.72 9.76
C HIS A 46 -49.30 7.73 10.72
N VAL A 47 -49.11 8.19 11.95
CA VAL A 47 -49.07 7.31 13.14
C VAL A 47 -50.52 7.01 13.54
N ASN A 48 -50.99 5.78 13.30
CA ASN A 48 -52.23 5.27 13.87
C ASN A 48 -51.93 4.56 15.20
N HIS A 49 -52.62 5.01 16.26
CA HIS A 49 -52.75 4.32 17.54
C HIS A 49 -53.64 3.07 17.42
N GLY A 50 -53.34 2.04 18.21
CA GLY A 50 -54.26 0.95 18.57
C GLY A 50 -53.97 0.48 20.00
N PRO A 51 -54.98 0.34 20.89
CA PRO A 51 -54.79 -0.02 22.29
C PRO A 51 -54.95 -1.54 22.48
N GLU A 52 -54.03 -2.18 23.18
CA GLU A 52 -54.24 -3.55 23.67
C GLU A 52 -54.36 -3.52 25.19
N GLY A 53 -55.59 -3.71 25.67
CA GLY A 53 -55.90 -4.06 27.05
C GLY A 53 -56.24 -5.56 27.13
N GLY A 54 -56.00 -6.18 28.29
CA GLY A 54 -56.61 -7.46 28.63
C GLY A 54 -55.76 -8.48 29.40
N MET A 55 -55.43 -8.16 30.65
CA MET A 55 -55.69 -8.98 31.84
C MET A 55 -55.59 -10.52 31.73
N ARG A 56 -54.63 -11.14 32.44
CA ARG A 56 -54.81 -12.43 33.14
C ARG A 56 -53.87 -12.53 34.36
N THR A 57 -54.51 -12.71 35.52
CA THR A 57 -54.00 -13.07 36.86
C THR A 57 -53.49 -14.53 36.86
N THR A 58 -52.61 -15.04 37.74
CA THR A 58 -52.65 -15.17 39.22
C THR A 58 -51.35 -15.82 39.76
N HIS A 59 -51.09 -15.64 41.06
CA HIS A 59 -50.29 -16.44 42.03
C HIS A 59 -48.96 -15.89 42.58
N ASP A 60 -49.10 -15.02 43.59
CA ASP A 60 -48.58 -15.07 44.98
C ASP A 60 -47.36 -15.94 45.34
N HIS A 61 -46.35 -15.31 45.97
CA HIS A 61 -45.91 -15.63 47.33
C HIS A 61 -45.10 -14.46 47.97
N GLU A 62 -45.55 -14.08 49.16
CA GLU A 62 -45.02 -13.29 50.30
C GLU A 62 -43.49 -13.38 50.54
N GLU A 63 -42.76 -12.58 51.32
CA GLU A 63 -42.87 -11.35 52.14
C GLU A 63 -41.40 -11.03 52.57
N GLY A 64 -41.06 -9.79 52.93
CA GLY A 64 -39.80 -9.53 53.64
C GLY A 64 -39.25 -8.10 53.61
N GLU A 65 -39.88 -7.21 54.37
CA GLU A 65 -39.52 -5.79 54.57
C GLU A 65 -38.37 -5.59 55.59
N ARG A 66 -37.43 -4.66 55.33
CA ARG A 66 -36.80 -3.79 56.36
C ARG A 66 -35.98 -2.61 55.81
N ILE A 67 -36.10 -1.46 56.48
CA ILE A 67 -35.64 -0.11 56.13
C ILE A 67 -34.51 0.38 57.08
N THR A 68 -33.32 0.76 56.51
CA THR A 68 -32.27 1.80 56.85
C THR A 68 -31.66 1.95 58.28
N PRO A 69 -30.57 2.75 58.59
CA PRO A 69 -29.74 3.70 57.80
C PRO A 69 -28.18 3.74 58.02
N ARG A 70 -27.45 4.37 57.06
CA ARG A 70 -26.23 5.25 57.13
C ARG A 70 -25.06 4.98 58.11
N LYS A 71 -23.82 4.79 57.59
CA LYS A 71 -22.63 5.68 57.81
C LYS A 71 -21.38 5.34 56.95
N THR A 72 -20.70 6.42 56.60
CA THR A 72 -19.51 6.70 55.78
C THR A 72 -18.21 5.95 56.15
N LYS A 73 -17.36 5.64 55.15
CA LYS A 73 -15.91 5.99 55.10
C LYS A 73 -15.24 5.51 53.80
N GLU A 74 -14.95 6.48 52.94
CA GLU A 74 -13.67 6.78 52.27
C GLU A 74 -12.61 5.66 52.16
N SER A 75 -12.25 5.34 50.91
CA SER A 75 -11.01 4.66 50.53
C SER A 75 -10.61 5.15 49.14
N ASP A 76 -9.91 6.28 49.08
CA ASP A 76 -9.25 6.77 47.87
C ASP A 76 -8.04 5.87 47.56
N SER A 77 -8.19 5.03 46.54
CA SER A 77 -7.08 4.34 45.90
C SER A 77 -6.38 5.28 44.93
N VAL A 78 -5.13 5.59 45.24
CA VAL A 78 -4.13 6.16 44.33
C VAL A 78 -4.15 5.37 43.01
N ARG A 79 -4.46 6.04 41.91
CA ARG A 79 -4.29 5.52 40.56
C ARG A 79 -3.29 6.40 39.83
N ASP A 80 -2.19 5.75 39.49
CA ASP A 80 -1.07 6.27 38.75
C ASP A 80 -1.50 6.89 37.42
N ALA A 81 -0.88 8.03 37.13
CA ALA A 81 -0.94 8.69 35.84
C ALA A 81 -0.16 7.85 34.82
N GLU A 82 -0.87 7.03 34.05
CA GLU A 82 -0.34 6.46 32.80
C GLU A 82 -0.98 7.20 31.62
N LEU A 83 -0.10 7.79 30.79
CA LEU A 83 -0.40 8.56 29.59
C LEU A 83 -1.05 7.67 28.52
N GLY A 84 -2.35 7.41 28.66
CA GLY A 84 -3.20 6.92 27.58
C GLY A 84 -3.58 8.08 26.67
N ILE A 85 -2.95 8.17 25.49
CA ILE A 85 -3.44 9.01 24.39
C ILE A 85 -4.79 8.42 23.92
N VAL A 86 -5.87 8.93 24.50
CA VAL A 86 -7.25 8.70 24.04
C VAL A 86 -7.40 9.42 22.69
N HIS A 87 -7.39 8.65 21.59
CA HIS A 87 -7.87 9.15 20.30
C HIS A 87 -9.40 9.32 20.38
N SER A 88 -9.82 10.52 20.74
CA SER A 88 -11.20 10.98 20.62
C SER A 88 -11.47 11.39 19.16
N GLY A 89 -12.50 10.79 18.56
CA GLY A 89 -13.29 11.33 17.44
C GLY A 89 -12.53 12.01 16.30
N GLY A 90 -11.83 11.23 15.46
CA GLY A 90 -11.42 11.65 14.12
C GLY A 90 -12.04 10.71 13.10
N SER A 91 -12.81 11.25 12.15
CA SER A 91 -13.39 10.54 11.01
C SER A 91 -12.42 9.50 10.46
N THR A 92 -12.82 8.23 10.47
CA THR A 92 -12.20 7.20 9.63
C THR A 92 -12.11 7.76 8.22
N PRO A 93 -10.92 7.78 7.58
CA PRO A 93 -10.82 8.17 6.18
C PRO A 93 -11.84 7.34 5.39
N SER A 94 -12.54 7.96 4.46
CA SER A 94 -13.50 7.22 3.65
C SER A 94 -12.75 6.06 2.99
N SER A 95 -13.30 4.85 2.97
CA SER A 95 -12.64 3.67 2.37
C SER A 95 -12.19 3.93 0.93
N LEU A 96 -12.83 4.88 0.25
CA LEU A 96 -12.49 5.38 -1.08
C LEU A 96 -11.12 6.09 -1.13
N ASP A 97 -10.74 6.85 -0.09
CA ASP A 97 -9.46 7.59 -0.04
C ASP A 97 -8.28 6.64 0.14
N SER A 98 -8.44 5.64 1.03
CA SER A 98 -7.43 4.60 1.22
C SER A 98 -7.21 3.80 -0.07
N ALA A 99 -8.26 3.57 -0.86
CA ALA A 99 -8.17 2.84 -2.12
C ALA A 99 -7.46 3.66 -3.22
N TRP A 100 -7.75 4.97 -3.33
CA TRP A 100 -7.04 5.83 -4.30
C TRP A 100 -5.54 5.98 -3.99
N VAL A 101 -5.19 6.05 -2.71
CA VAL A 101 -3.79 6.06 -2.27
C VAL A 101 -3.08 4.78 -2.71
N GLN A 102 -3.70 3.61 -2.50
CA GLN A 102 -3.14 2.32 -2.95
C GLN A 102 -2.97 2.27 -4.47
N VAL A 103 -3.94 2.80 -5.23
CA VAL A 103 -3.84 2.91 -6.70
C VAL A 103 -2.65 3.78 -7.10
N ILE A 104 -2.44 4.91 -6.44
CA ILE A 104 -1.30 5.81 -6.71
C ILE A 104 0.03 5.14 -6.35
N GLY A 105 0.12 4.47 -5.20
CA GLY A 105 1.31 3.74 -4.78
C GLY A 105 1.69 2.63 -5.78
N ILE A 106 0.70 1.87 -6.26
CA ILE A 106 0.91 0.84 -7.30
C ILE A 106 1.31 1.48 -8.63
N ALA A 107 0.71 2.61 -9.02
CA ALA A 107 1.08 3.30 -10.26
C ALA A 107 2.53 3.82 -10.22
N ILE A 108 2.97 4.34 -9.07
CA ILE A 108 4.37 4.76 -8.85
C ILE A 108 5.31 3.56 -8.92
N LEU A 109 4.92 2.44 -8.31
CA LEU A 109 5.67 1.19 -8.36
C LEU A 109 5.78 0.64 -9.79
N GLU A 110 4.68 0.60 -10.54
CA GLU A 110 4.70 0.21 -11.96
C GLU A 110 5.58 1.13 -12.79
N PHE A 111 5.51 2.45 -12.56
CA PHE A 111 6.38 3.39 -13.26
C PHE A 111 7.87 3.13 -12.99
N GLY A 112 8.24 2.92 -11.72
CA GLY A 112 9.63 2.61 -11.34
C GLY A 112 10.14 1.32 -11.97
N VAL A 113 9.30 0.29 -11.96
CA VAL A 113 9.61 -0.99 -12.60
C VAL A 113 9.75 -0.86 -14.11
N VAL A 114 8.83 -0.16 -14.76
CA VAL A 114 8.86 0.05 -16.22
C VAL A 114 10.15 0.78 -16.59
N LEU A 115 10.48 1.85 -15.87
CA LEU A 115 11.72 2.60 -16.07
C LEU A 115 12.95 1.70 -15.97
N HIS A 116 13.04 0.89 -14.91
CA HIS A 116 14.15 -0.04 -14.70
C HIS A 116 14.23 -1.11 -15.81
N SER A 117 13.09 -1.69 -16.15
CA SER A 117 12.96 -2.80 -17.10
C SER A 117 13.35 -2.38 -18.53
N VAL A 118 13.08 -1.13 -18.94
CA VAL A 118 13.56 -0.61 -20.24
C VAL A 118 15.09 -0.52 -20.26
N LEU A 119 15.69 0.00 -19.21
CA LEU A 119 17.15 0.16 -19.12
C LEU A 119 17.85 -1.20 -19.10
N ILE A 120 17.32 -2.15 -18.32
CA ILE A 120 17.78 -3.54 -18.30
C ILE A 120 17.69 -4.18 -19.70
N GLY A 121 16.57 -3.98 -20.41
CA GLY A 121 16.41 -4.51 -21.76
C GLY A 121 17.41 -3.92 -22.75
N LEU A 122 17.69 -2.62 -22.63
CA LEU A 122 18.68 -1.91 -23.44
C LEU A 122 20.09 -2.44 -23.18
N THR A 123 20.49 -2.56 -21.91
CA THR A 123 21.83 -3.01 -21.51
C THR A 123 22.07 -4.45 -21.94
N LEU A 124 21.10 -5.34 -21.72
CA LEU A 124 21.15 -6.72 -22.19
C LEU A 124 21.41 -6.81 -23.70
N ALA A 125 20.75 -5.97 -24.51
CA ALA A 125 20.85 -6.04 -25.96
C ALA A 125 22.20 -5.60 -26.54
N VAL A 126 23.01 -4.87 -25.77
CA VAL A 126 24.32 -4.34 -26.18
C VAL A 126 25.49 -5.00 -25.45
N ASP A 127 25.21 -5.95 -24.56
CA ASP A 127 26.20 -6.65 -23.74
C ASP A 127 26.90 -7.80 -24.49
N GLU A 128 28.19 -8.00 -24.22
CA GLU A 128 28.99 -9.07 -24.84
C GLU A 128 28.64 -10.46 -24.30
N ASP A 129 28.26 -10.55 -23.02
CA ASP A 129 27.88 -11.77 -22.31
C ASP A 129 26.35 -11.99 -22.29
N PHE A 130 25.68 -11.57 -23.38
CA PHE A 130 24.23 -11.67 -23.56
C PHE A 130 23.62 -12.99 -23.08
N ARG A 131 24.26 -14.14 -23.36
CA ARG A 131 23.71 -15.46 -22.99
C ARG A 131 23.57 -15.64 -21.48
N VAL A 132 24.57 -15.20 -20.70
CA VAL A 132 24.57 -15.33 -19.24
C VAL A 132 23.56 -14.33 -18.67
N LEU A 133 23.67 -13.07 -19.07
CA LEU A 133 22.75 -12.01 -18.63
C LEU A 133 21.29 -12.31 -18.97
N PHE A 134 21.02 -12.86 -20.14
CA PHE A 134 19.66 -13.24 -20.55
C PHE A 134 19.07 -14.28 -19.60
N VAL A 135 19.82 -15.34 -19.29
CA VAL A 135 19.35 -16.39 -18.35
C VAL A 135 19.10 -15.80 -16.97
N VAL A 136 20.01 -14.98 -16.47
CA VAL A 136 19.85 -14.33 -15.15
C VAL A 136 18.64 -13.40 -15.13
N LEU A 137 18.45 -12.60 -16.20
CA LEU A 137 17.34 -11.66 -16.31
C LEU A 137 15.98 -12.33 -16.47
N VAL A 138 15.90 -13.52 -17.09
CA VAL A 138 14.65 -14.29 -17.11
C VAL A 138 14.19 -14.60 -15.69
N PHE A 139 15.10 -15.04 -14.80
CA PHE A 139 14.76 -15.29 -13.41
C PHE A 139 14.48 -14.00 -12.63
N HIS A 140 15.27 -12.94 -12.85
CA HIS A 140 15.05 -11.63 -12.23
C HIS A 140 13.65 -11.09 -12.54
N GLN A 141 13.31 -11.03 -13.82
CA GLN A 141 12.01 -10.54 -14.31
C GLN A 141 10.86 -11.46 -13.85
N THR A 142 11.11 -12.76 -13.68
CA THR A 142 10.08 -13.65 -13.12
C THR A 142 9.77 -13.26 -11.67
N PHE A 143 10.79 -13.01 -10.84
CA PHE A 143 10.59 -12.66 -9.43
C PHE A 143 9.99 -11.27 -9.24
N GLU A 144 10.46 -10.29 -10.00
CA GLU A 144 9.87 -8.95 -10.01
C GLU A 144 8.42 -8.98 -10.49
N GLY A 145 8.12 -9.73 -11.55
CA GLY A 145 6.76 -9.90 -12.08
C GLY A 145 5.80 -10.59 -11.11
N LEU A 146 6.28 -11.58 -10.34
CA LEU A 146 5.49 -12.20 -9.27
C LEU A 146 5.16 -11.20 -8.16
N GLY A 147 6.12 -10.35 -7.77
CA GLY A 147 5.93 -9.32 -6.76
C GLY A 147 4.85 -8.31 -7.18
N ILE A 148 4.98 -7.76 -8.38
CA ILE A 148 4.03 -6.79 -8.95
C ILE A 148 2.67 -7.45 -9.18
N GLY A 149 2.64 -8.65 -9.79
CA GLY A 149 1.41 -9.39 -10.04
C GLY A 149 0.61 -9.64 -8.75
N SER A 150 1.28 -9.93 -7.63
CA SER A 150 0.61 -10.07 -6.33
C SER A 150 -0.06 -8.77 -5.89
N ARG A 151 0.59 -7.61 -6.08
CA ARG A 151 0.03 -6.29 -5.73
C ARG A 151 -1.17 -5.93 -6.59
N LEU A 152 -1.06 -6.10 -7.90
CA LEU A 152 -2.17 -5.83 -8.81
C LEU A 152 -3.36 -6.77 -8.56
N ALA A 153 -3.12 -8.02 -8.14
CA ALA A 153 -4.18 -8.97 -7.83
C ALA A 153 -5.03 -8.58 -6.60
N PHE A 154 -4.43 -7.90 -5.62
CA PHE A 154 -5.11 -7.44 -4.39
C PHE A 154 -5.56 -5.97 -4.44
N LEU A 155 -5.39 -5.28 -5.58
CA LEU A 155 -5.79 -3.89 -5.73
C LEU A 155 -7.33 -3.74 -5.76
N GLU A 156 -7.86 -2.93 -4.85
CA GLU A 156 -9.28 -2.56 -4.83
C GLU A 156 -9.48 -1.21 -5.53
N PHE A 157 -10.24 -1.19 -6.64
CA PHE A 157 -10.52 0.03 -7.38
C PHE A 157 -11.83 0.69 -6.87
N PRO A 158 -11.78 1.90 -6.30
CA PRO A 158 -12.97 2.53 -5.72
C PRO A 158 -13.93 3.02 -6.82
N GLY A 159 -15.21 2.65 -6.71
CA GLY A 159 -16.32 3.30 -7.42
C GLY A 159 -16.70 2.76 -8.81
N HIS A 160 -15.90 1.87 -9.42
CA HIS A 160 -16.22 1.34 -10.76
C HIS A 160 -15.76 -0.12 -10.95
N PRO A 161 -16.66 -1.10 -10.80
CA PRO A 161 -16.36 -2.54 -10.91
C PRO A 161 -15.74 -2.97 -12.25
N GLN A 162 -15.94 -2.18 -13.31
CA GLN A 162 -15.36 -2.43 -14.62
C GLN A 162 -13.84 -2.23 -14.62
N TYR A 163 -13.32 -1.16 -14.02
CA TYR A 163 -11.88 -0.86 -14.03
C TYR A 163 -11.07 -1.82 -13.16
N GLN A 164 -11.69 -2.41 -12.14
CA GLN A 164 -11.07 -3.40 -11.26
C GLN A 164 -10.56 -4.65 -11.99
N LYS A 165 -11.15 -5.00 -13.15
CA LYS A 165 -10.66 -6.12 -13.98
C LYS A 165 -9.60 -5.71 -14.98
N TRP A 166 -9.73 -4.53 -15.58
CA TRP A 166 -8.86 -4.12 -16.69
C TRP A 166 -7.54 -3.52 -16.22
N PHE A 167 -7.53 -2.81 -15.08
CA PHE A 167 -6.31 -2.17 -14.58
C PHE A 167 -5.20 -3.18 -14.24
N PRO A 168 -5.48 -4.28 -13.49
CA PRO A 168 -4.49 -5.34 -13.26
C PRO A 168 -3.92 -5.97 -14.53
N ILE A 169 -4.79 -6.19 -15.52
CA ILE A 169 -4.41 -6.80 -16.80
C ILE A 169 -3.55 -5.83 -17.60
N LEU A 170 -3.91 -4.55 -17.65
CA LEU A 170 -3.14 -3.53 -18.34
C LEU A 170 -1.75 -3.38 -17.73
N GLY A 171 -1.66 -3.35 -16.40
CA GLY A 171 -0.40 -3.30 -15.67
C GLY A 171 0.49 -4.51 -15.96
N ALA A 172 -0.07 -5.72 -15.91
CA ALA A 172 0.65 -6.95 -16.26
C ALA A 172 1.13 -6.96 -17.73
N LEU A 173 0.32 -6.47 -18.67
CA LEU A 173 0.71 -6.34 -20.07
C LEU A 173 1.81 -5.30 -20.27
N LEU A 174 1.69 -4.15 -19.59
CA LEU A 174 2.67 -3.08 -19.62
C LEU A 174 4.02 -3.60 -19.09
N TYR A 175 4.02 -4.28 -17.96
CA TYR A 175 5.20 -4.95 -17.42
C TYR A 175 5.81 -5.95 -18.43
N GLY A 176 4.98 -6.86 -18.96
CA GLY A 176 5.45 -7.92 -19.85
C GLY A 176 6.02 -7.43 -21.19
N ILE A 177 5.50 -6.33 -21.75
CA ILE A 177 5.98 -5.77 -23.02
C ILE A 177 7.20 -4.86 -22.86
N THR A 178 7.40 -4.30 -21.67
CA THR A 178 8.44 -3.29 -21.43
C THR A 178 9.85 -3.81 -21.71
N THR A 179 10.23 -4.95 -21.15
CA THR A 179 11.58 -5.51 -21.35
C THR A 179 11.84 -5.89 -22.81
N PRO A 180 10.91 -6.59 -23.54
CA PRO A 180 11.04 -6.80 -24.98
C PRO A 180 11.19 -5.52 -25.80
N VAL A 181 10.47 -4.45 -25.45
CA VAL A 181 10.61 -3.13 -26.10
C VAL A 181 11.98 -2.53 -25.82
N GLY A 182 12.48 -2.62 -24.58
CA GLY A 182 13.84 -2.20 -24.22
C GLY A 182 14.90 -2.95 -25.03
N ILE A 183 14.78 -4.27 -25.17
CA ILE A 183 15.67 -5.10 -25.99
C ILE A 183 15.60 -4.68 -27.46
N ALA A 184 14.39 -4.49 -28.01
CA ALA A 184 14.22 -4.06 -29.40
C ALA A 184 14.85 -2.68 -29.65
N ALA A 185 14.67 -1.74 -28.73
CA ALA A 185 15.32 -0.44 -28.79
C ALA A 185 16.85 -0.56 -28.75
N GLY A 186 17.39 -1.39 -27.84
CA GLY A 186 18.82 -1.66 -27.73
C GLY A 186 19.42 -2.26 -29.00
N LEU A 187 18.74 -3.24 -29.60
CA LEU A 187 19.13 -3.81 -30.88
C LEU A 187 19.08 -2.78 -32.01
N GLY A 188 18.13 -1.86 -31.99
CA GLY A 188 17.99 -0.79 -32.99
C GLY A 188 19.11 0.24 -32.93
N VAL A 189 19.61 0.55 -31.72
CA VAL A 189 20.71 1.51 -31.53
C VAL A 189 22.09 0.87 -31.40
N ARG A 190 22.20 -0.47 -31.38
CA ARG A 190 23.46 -1.20 -31.10
C ARG A 190 24.66 -0.81 -31.96
N SER A 191 24.43 -0.37 -33.21
CA SER A 191 25.50 -0.01 -34.14
C SER A 191 25.99 1.44 -33.98
N THR A 192 25.19 2.30 -33.34
CA THR A 192 25.49 3.73 -33.15
C THR A 192 25.70 4.10 -31.69
N TYR A 193 25.17 3.30 -30.76
CA TYR A 193 25.33 3.44 -29.32
C TYR A 193 26.63 2.77 -28.90
N ASN A 194 27.53 3.55 -28.29
CA ASN A 194 28.71 3.03 -27.63
C ASN A 194 28.46 3.02 -26.11
N PRO A 195 28.22 1.85 -25.49
CA PRO A 195 27.97 1.74 -24.05
C PRO A 195 29.14 2.25 -23.20
N GLY A 196 30.37 2.20 -23.74
CA GLY A 196 31.58 2.69 -23.09
C GLY A 196 31.83 4.19 -23.23
N SER A 197 30.92 4.93 -23.88
CA SER A 197 31.00 6.40 -23.97
C SER A 197 30.68 7.06 -22.64
N THR A 198 31.42 8.12 -22.27
CA THR A 198 31.16 8.92 -21.06
C THR A 198 29.70 9.40 -20.96
N THR A 199 29.12 9.84 -22.07
CA THR A 199 27.72 10.30 -22.09
C THR A 199 26.75 9.15 -21.82
N ALA A 200 26.99 7.98 -22.39
CA ALA A 200 26.17 6.79 -22.17
C ALA A 200 26.22 6.37 -20.70
N SER A 201 27.41 6.30 -20.11
CA SER A 201 27.59 5.96 -18.69
C SER A 201 26.96 6.98 -17.74
N ILE A 202 27.01 8.28 -18.05
CA ILE A 202 26.35 9.32 -17.24
C ILE A 202 24.83 9.14 -17.30
N VAL A 203 24.25 8.99 -18.48
CA VAL A 203 22.79 8.85 -18.64
C VAL A 203 22.31 7.58 -17.94
N SER A 204 22.93 6.43 -18.19
CA SER A 204 22.57 5.18 -17.51
C SER A 204 22.72 5.30 -16.00
N GLY A 205 23.84 5.85 -15.51
CA GLY A 205 24.06 6.03 -14.08
C GLY A 205 23.04 6.94 -13.40
N VAL A 206 22.58 8.01 -14.06
CA VAL A 206 21.50 8.88 -13.54
C VAL A 206 20.18 8.12 -13.50
N MET A 207 19.81 7.46 -14.60
CA MET A 207 18.55 6.75 -14.73
C MET A 207 18.47 5.56 -13.75
N ASP A 208 19.54 4.79 -13.61
CA ASP A 208 19.65 3.67 -12.66
C ASP A 208 19.58 4.16 -11.21
N SER A 209 20.22 5.29 -10.89
CA SER A 209 20.17 5.86 -9.54
C SER A 209 18.77 6.32 -9.16
N LEU A 210 18.07 6.99 -10.08
CA LEU A 210 16.68 7.42 -9.87
C LEU A 210 15.76 6.21 -9.72
N SER A 211 15.92 5.23 -10.61
CA SER A 211 15.17 3.97 -10.60
C SER A 211 15.37 3.19 -9.29
N ALA A 212 16.61 3.07 -8.83
CA ALA A 212 16.94 2.43 -7.55
C ALA A 212 16.25 3.15 -6.38
N GLY A 213 16.21 4.49 -6.39
CA GLY A 213 15.47 5.25 -5.37
C GLY A 213 13.97 4.95 -5.36
N ILE A 214 13.35 4.83 -6.55
CA ILE A 214 11.93 4.47 -6.66
C ILE A 214 11.69 3.05 -6.13
N LEU A 215 12.51 2.09 -6.55
CA LEU A 215 12.39 0.69 -6.15
C LEU A 215 12.68 0.47 -4.65
N ILE A 216 13.61 1.22 -4.07
CA ILE A 216 13.87 1.19 -2.61
C ILE A 216 12.68 1.74 -1.84
N TYR A 217 12.14 2.90 -2.24
CA TYR A 217 11.00 3.50 -1.56
C TYR A 217 9.78 2.57 -1.62
N THR A 218 9.43 2.13 -2.83
CA THR A 218 8.29 1.25 -3.05
C THR A 218 8.50 -0.11 -2.37
N GLY A 219 9.70 -0.69 -2.44
CA GLY A 219 10.02 -1.94 -1.76
C GLY A 219 9.90 -1.85 -0.23
N LEU A 220 10.47 -0.82 0.39
CA LEU A 220 10.49 -0.71 1.86
C LEU A 220 9.19 -0.16 2.44
N VAL A 221 8.66 0.91 1.85
CA VAL A 221 7.51 1.65 2.38
C VAL A 221 6.20 1.06 1.84
N GLU A 222 6.04 0.99 0.52
CA GLU A 222 4.78 0.58 -0.11
C GLU A 222 4.52 -0.93 0.00
N LEU A 223 5.57 -1.76 -0.02
CA LEU A 223 5.44 -3.22 0.08
C LEU A 223 5.67 -3.71 1.50
N LEU A 224 6.91 -3.60 2.03
CA LEU A 224 7.26 -4.27 3.29
C LEU A 224 6.57 -3.65 4.50
N ALA A 225 6.51 -2.33 4.63
CA ALA A 225 5.85 -1.71 5.78
C ALA A 225 4.33 -1.97 5.76
N HIS A 226 3.67 -1.88 4.61
CA HIS A 226 2.24 -2.20 4.51
C HIS A 226 1.92 -3.66 4.80
N GLU A 227 2.77 -4.59 4.36
CA GLU A 227 2.59 -6.02 4.66
C GLU A 227 2.87 -6.35 6.12
N PHE A 228 4.01 -5.93 6.68
CA PHE A 228 4.45 -6.40 7.99
C PHE A 228 4.01 -5.52 9.15
N LEU A 229 4.05 -4.19 8.95
CA LEU A 229 3.85 -3.22 10.03
C LEU A 229 2.42 -2.68 10.07
N PHE A 230 1.75 -2.54 8.93
CA PHE A 230 0.40 -1.95 8.88
C PHE A 230 -0.72 -2.98 8.68
N ASN A 231 -0.39 -4.23 8.32
CA ASN A 231 -1.37 -5.30 8.24
C ASN A 231 -1.68 -5.87 9.63
N LYS A 232 -2.91 -5.64 10.10
CA LYS A 232 -3.40 -6.17 11.38
C LYS A 232 -3.37 -7.70 11.45
N GLU A 233 -3.51 -8.40 10.33
CA GLU A 233 -3.42 -9.86 10.31
C GLU A 233 -2.00 -10.34 10.61
N MET A 234 -0.99 -9.67 10.05
CA MET A 234 0.42 -10.00 10.28
C MET A 234 0.85 -9.63 11.70
N MET A 235 0.43 -8.47 12.21
CA MET A 235 0.75 -8.03 13.57
C MET A 235 0.16 -8.92 14.66
N ASN A 236 -1.03 -9.50 14.43
CA ASN A 236 -1.69 -10.41 15.37
C ASN A 236 -1.40 -11.89 15.06
N ALA A 237 -0.56 -12.19 14.06
CA ALA A 237 -0.22 -13.54 13.69
C ALA A 237 0.62 -14.23 14.77
N SER A 238 0.60 -15.57 14.79
CA SER A 238 1.50 -16.33 15.65
C SER A 238 2.96 -16.10 15.25
N ASN A 239 3.87 -16.17 16.22
CA ASN A 239 5.31 -16.02 15.98
C ASN A 239 5.84 -16.98 14.90
N GLY A 240 5.22 -18.16 14.76
CA GLY A 240 5.57 -19.13 13.70
C GLY A 240 5.21 -18.63 12.30
N LYS A 241 4.01 -18.06 12.11
CA LYS A 241 3.59 -17.48 10.82
C LYS A 241 4.46 -16.26 10.46
N LEU A 242 4.77 -15.41 11.45
CA LEU A 242 5.67 -14.26 11.26
C LEU A 242 7.08 -14.70 10.88
N ALA A 243 7.65 -15.69 11.59
CA ALA A 243 8.99 -16.23 11.28
C ALA A 243 9.04 -16.84 9.88
N TYR A 244 7.98 -17.54 9.46
CA TYR A 244 7.87 -18.07 8.10
C TYR A 244 7.83 -16.95 7.06
N ALA A 245 7.02 -15.91 7.27
CA ALA A 245 6.93 -14.77 6.36
C ALA A 245 8.27 -14.03 6.23
N ILE A 246 8.94 -13.72 7.34
CA ILE A 246 10.28 -13.11 7.32
C ILE A 246 11.30 -14.03 6.64
N GLY A 247 11.26 -15.34 6.93
CA GLY A 247 12.13 -16.32 6.29
C GLY A 247 11.94 -16.35 4.76
N SER A 248 10.70 -16.29 4.28
CA SER A 248 10.39 -16.24 2.85
C SER A 248 10.89 -14.94 2.19
N MET A 249 10.74 -13.80 2.88
CA MET A 249 11.25 -12.50 2.41
C MET A 249 12.78 -12.51 2.29
N LEU A 250 13.48 -13.00 3.31
CA LEU A 250 14.94 -13.10 3.31
C LEU A 250 15.43 -14.09 2.25
N LEU A 251 14.72 -15.19 2.03
CA LEU A 251 15.01 -16.13 0.96
C LEU A 251 14.89 -15.46 -0.42
N GLY A 252 13.81 -14.71 -0.66
CA GLY A 252 13.63 -13.94 -1.90
C GLY A 252 14.77 -12.92 -2.12
N CYS A 253 15.12 -12.17 -1.07
CA CYS A 253 16.26 -11.25 -1.09
C CYS A 253 17.58 -11.98 -1.42
N GLY A 254 17.83 -13.13 -0.79
CA GLY A 254 19.02 -13.95 -1.04
C GLY A 254 19.09 -14.48 -2.47
N ILE A 255 17.96 -14.92 -3.03
CA ILE A 255 17.89 -15.38 -4.44
C ILE A 255 18.16 -14.21 -5.39
N MET A 256 17.55 -13.05 -5.18
CA MET A 256 17.79 -11.86 -6.01
C MET A 256 19.23 -11.36 -5.92
N ALA A 257 19.84 -11.41 -4.74
CA ALA A 257 21.26 -11.09 -4.56
C ALA A 257 22.19 -12.09 -5.27
N LEU A 258 21.84 -13.38 -5.26
CA LEU A 258 22.60 -14.41 -5.97
C LEU A 258 22.53 -14.21 -7.49
N LEU A 259 21.34 -13.88 -8.03
CA LEU A 259 21.18 -13.51 -9.42
C LEU A 259 22.00 -12.28 -9.77
N GLY A 260 21.94 -11.23 -8.94
CA GLY A 260 22.73 -10.01 -9.15
C GLY A 260 24.25 -10.20 -9.08
N ARG A 261 24.73 -11.24 -8.38
CA ARG A 261 26.16 -11.61 -8.39
C ARG A 261 26.56 -12.38 -9.66
N TRP A 262 25.60 -13.04 -10.31
CA TRP A 262 25.85 -13.86 -11.48
C TRP A 262 25.61 -13.11 -12.80
N ALA A 263 24.76 -12.07 -12.77
CA ALA A 263 24.76 -11.03 -13.79
C ALA A 263 26.12 -10.30 -13.79
#